data_AF-A0A5K1A1L2-F1
#
_entry.id   AF-A0A5K1A1L2-F1
#
_cell.length_a   1.000
_cell.length_b   1.000
_cell.length_c   1.000
_cell.angle_alpha   90.00
_cell.angle_beta   90.00
_cell.angle_gamma   90.00
#
_symmetry.space_group_name_H-M   'P 1'
#
loop_
_entity.id
_entity.type
_entity.pdbx_description
1 polymer ?
#
loop_
_entity_poly.entity_id
_entity_poly.type
_entity_poly.pdbx_seq_one_letter_code
_entity_poly.pdbx_strand_id
1 'polypeptide(L)' 'MTGSPTRSGDVAGNGNGTVKFLCSYGGRILPRYPDGRLRYVGGETRVLSVDQSITFA' A
#
# COMPACT_ATOMS: atom_id res chain seq x y z
N MET A 1 18.54 -39.23 20.16
CA MET A 1 18.20 -38.63 18.85
C MET A 1 16.72 -38.25 18.84
N THR A 2 16.34 -37.16 19.51
CA THR A 2 15.03 -36.51 19.31
C THR A 2 15.13 -35.10 19.91
N GLY A 3 15.49 -34.14 19.08
CA GLY A 3 15.30 -32.71 19.35
C GLY A 3 14.52 -32.17 18.17
N SER A 4 13.22 -31.94 18.36
CA SER A 4 12.31 -31.40 17.35
C SER A 4 12.78 -30.03 16.85
N PRO A 5 12.68 -29.72 15.55
CA PRO A 5 12.96 -28.38 15.07
C PRO A 5 11.83 -27.45 15.55
N THR A 6 12.12 -26.57 16.50
CA THR A 6 11.27 -25.42 16.77
C THR A 6 11.25 -24.58 15.50
N ARG A 7 10.11 -24.55 14.80
CA ARG A 7 9.86 -23.64 13.69
C ARG A 7 10.16 -22.23 14.18
N SER A 8 11.21 -21.63 13.61
CA SER A 8 11.56 -20.23 13.82
C SER A 8 10.28 -19.41 13.66
N GLY A 9 9.95 -18.71 14.73
CA GLY A 9 8.60 -18.27 15.04
C GLY A 9 7.87 -17.54 13.92
N ASP A 10 6.56 -17.78 13.89
CA ASP A 10 5.60 -16.81 13.42
C ASP A 10 5.98 -15.46 14.06
N VAL A 11 6.43 -14.51 13.23
CA VAL A 11 6.60 -13.13 13.67
C VAL A 11 5.19 -12.64 13.99
N ALA A 12 4.78 -12.78 15.24
CA ALA A 12 3.67 -12.04 15.80
C ALA A 12 4.03 -10.56 15.63
N GLY A 13 3.51 -9.95 14.56
CA GLY A 13 3.68 -8.54 14.25
C GLY A 13 3.09 -7.71 15.39
N ASN A 14 3.92 -7.45 16.40
CA ASN A 14 3.58 -6.64 17.55
C ASN A 14 3.32 -5.21 17.06
N GLY A 15 2.19 -4.65 17.47
CA GLY A 15 1.52 -3.49 16.89
C GLY A 15 2.42 -2.30 16.53
N ASN A 16 2.51 -2.02 15.23
CA ASN A 16 2.01 -0.80 14.57
C ASN A 16 2.42 -0.87 13.10
N GLY A 17 1.57 -1.47 12.26
CA GLY A 17 1.85 -1.65 10.84
C GLY A 17 1.95 -0.32 10.10
N THR A 18 2.76 -0.23 9.06
CA THR A 18 2.74 0.92 8.16
C THR A 18 1.78 0.64 7.01
N VAL A 19 0.82 1.55 6.76
CA VAL A 19 -0.10 1.47 5.63
C VAL A 19 0.42 2.35 4.50
N LYS A 20 0.41 1.83 3.26
CA LYS A 20 0.82 2.55 2.06
C LYS A 20 -0.41 2.98 1.25
N PHE A 21 -0.52 4.27 0.98
CA PHE A 21 -1.55 4.86 0.15
C PHE A 21 -0.98 5.30 -1.19
N LEU A 22 -1.70 5.04 -2.27
CA LEU A 22 -1.46 5.69 -3.55
C LEU A 22 -2.36 6.92 -3.61
N CYS A 23 -1.78 8.11 -3.57
CA CYS A 23 -2.51 9.37 -3.61
C CYS A 23 -2.26 10.06 -4.94
N SER A 24 -3.32 10.26 -5.70
CA SER A 24 -3.30 11.02 -6.95
C SER A 24 -4.10 12.31 -6.78
N TYR A 25 -3.54 13.46 -7.17
CA TYR A 25 -4.19 14.77 -7.07
C TYR A 25 -3.82 15.73 -8.20
N GLY A 26 -4.70 16.71 -8.46
CA GLY A 26 -4.49 17.76 -9.47
C GLY A 26 -4.67 17.35 -10.94
N GLY A 27 -5.04 16.10 -11.22
CA GLY A 27 -5.20 15.55 -12.57
C GLY A 27 -6.60 15.01 -12.84
N ARG A 28 -6.75 14.27 -13.94
CA ARG A 28 -8.02 13.69 -14.39
C ARG A 28 -7.84 12.23 -14.81
N ILE A 29 -8.88 11.45 -14.63
CA ILE A 29 -8.97 10.07 -15.11
C ILE A 29 -9.62 10.09 -16.50
N LEU A 30 -8.90 9.66 -17.53
CA LEU A 30 -9.36 9.68 -18.92
C LEU A 30 -9.24 8.28 -19.55
N PRO A 31 -10.16 7.89 -20.45
CA PRO A 31 -10.01 6.69 -21.25
C PRO A 31 -8.74 6.72 -22.11
N ARG A 32 -8.08 5.57 -22.21
CA ARG A 32 -6.93 5.32 -23.06
C ARG A 32 -7.39 4.51 -24.27
N TYR A 33 -7.21 5.07 -25.46
CA TYR A 33 -7.28 4.31 -26.70
C TYR A 33 -5.94 3.56 -26.90
N PRO A 34 -5.92 2.33 -27.43
CA PRO A 34 -7.05 1.53 -27.96
C PRO A 34 -7.68 0.55 -26.95
N ASP A 35 -7.12 0.42 -25.74
CA ASP A 35 -7.48 -0.67 -24.82
C ASP A 35 -8.65 -0.35 -23.87
N GLY A 36 -9.23 0.85 -23.95
CA GLY A 36 -10.38 1.28 -23.15
C GLY A 36 -10.09 1.45 -21.66
N ARG A 37 -8.83 1.27 -21.23
CA ARG A 37 -8.42 1.40 -19.83
C ARG A 37 -8.35 2.86 -19.44
N LEU A 38 -8.44 3.16 -18.15
CA LEU A 38 -8.29 4.53 -17.66
C LEU A 38 -6.81 4.87 -17.42
N ARG A 39 -6.42 6.11 -17.72
CA ARG A 39 -5.13 6.71 -17.38
C ARG A 39 -5.36 7.99 -16.57
N TYR A 40 -4.54 8.16 -15.54
CA TYR A 40 -4.45 9.43 -14.83
C TYR A 40 -3.52 10.41 -15.57
N VAL A 41 -3.98 11.63 -15.85
CA VAL A 41 -3.28 12.61 -16.70
C VAL A 41 -3.28 14.00 -16.05
N GLY A 42 -2.15 14.70 -16.18
CA GLY A 42 -2.04 16.12 -15.84
C GLY A 42 -1.99 16.45 -14.35
N GLY A 43 -1.77 15.46 -13.48
CA GLY A 43 -1.59 15.64 -12.04
C GLY A 43 -0.42 14.82 -11.51
N GLU A 44 -0.31 14.75 -10.18
CA GLU A 44 0.73 13.97 -9.51
C GLU A 44 0.16 12.69 -8.91
N THR A 45 1.02 11.68 -8.83
CA THR A 45 0.75 10.42 -8.13
C THR A 45 1.93 10.13 -7.20
N ARG A 46 1.67 10.01 -5.91
CA ARG A 46 2.68 9.73 -4.88
C ARG A 46 2.25 8.57 -4.01
N VAL A 47 3.23 7.81 -3.53
CA VAL A 47 3.00 6.78 -2.50
C VAL A 47 3.30 7.40 -1.14
N LEU A 48 2.30 7.41 -0.26
CA LEU A 48 2.42 7.88 1.12
C LEU A 48 2.43 6.67 2.05
N SER A 49 3.34 6.65 3.02
CA SER A 49 3.40 5.61 4.05
C SER A 49 3.08 6.25 5.39
N VAL A 50 2.10 5.73 6.11
CA VAL A 50 1.66 6.26 7.41
C VAL A 50 1.55 5.14 8.43
N ASP A 51 1.67 5.49 9.71
CA ASP A 51 1.39 4.58 10.80
C ASP A 51 -0.09 4.16 10.77
N GLN A 52 -0.38 2.88 11.00
CA GLN A 52 -1.75 2.33 11.01
C GLN A 52 -2.65 2.95 12.09
N SER A 53 -2.08 3.55 13.13
CA SER A 53 -2.82 4.24 14.19
C SER A 53 -3.29 5.67 13.82
N ILE A 54 -2.99 6.14 12.59
CA ILE A 54 -3.37 7.49 12.15
C ILE A 54 -4.90 7.70 12.17
N THR A 55 -5.33 8.88 12.62
CA THR A 55 -6.74 9.30 12.64
C THR A 55 -6.96 10.48 11.69
N PHE A 56 -8.22 10.67 11.27
CA PHE A 56 -8.61 11.88 10.53
C PHE A 56 -8.69 13.07 11.50
N ALA A 57 -8.32 14.26 11.00
CA ALA A 57 -8.42 15.51 11.75
C ALA A 57 -9.84 16.08 11.75
#